data_AF-A0A955BEP0-F1
#
_entry.id   AF-A0A955BEP0-F1
#
_cell.length_a   1.000
_cell.length_b   1.000
_cell.length_c   1.000
_cell.angle_alpha   90.00
_cell.angle_beta   90.00
_cell.angle_gamma   90.00
#
_symmetry.space_group_name_H-M   'P 1'
#
loop_
_entity.id
_entity.type
_entity.pdbx_description
1 polymer ?
#
loop_
_entity_poly.entity_id
_entity_poly.type
_entity_poly.pdbx_seq_one_letter_code
_entity_poly.pdbx_strand_id
1 'polypeptide(L)'
;SSAETWLHVIAARQPEIGAVLHTHSIWSTLLSDFFFDQGGFEIEGYEMLKGLAGITTHETSIWVEVFDNTQDIPALAESVAERFDNAERPLRHGYLIRRHGLYTWGRDLAEARRHIEIFEFLFECVARRLMLTGQLPVGAAV
;
A
#
# COMPACT_ATOMS: atom_id res chain seq x y z
N SER A 1 -7.50 3.11 -17.01
CA SER A 1 -7.71 2.08 -18.06
C SER A 1 -8.69 1.02 -17.56
N SER A 2 -9.18 0.08 -18.40
CA SER A 2 -10.12 -0.98 -17.97
C SER A 2 -9.60 -1.86 -16.81
N ALA A 3 -8.28 -1.94 -16.62
CA ALA A 3 -7.64 -2.73 -15.57
C ALA A 3 -7.82 -2.12 -14.17
N GLU A 4 -7.61 -0.81 -14.04
CA GLU A 4 -7.80 -0.07 -12.79
C GLU A 4 -9.25 -0.18 -12.29
N THR A 5 -10.23 -0.15 -13.21
CA THR A 5 -11.65 -0.28 -12.87
C THR A 5 -11.95 -1.58 -12.12
N TRP A 6 -11.34 -2.69 -12.51
CA TRP A 6 -11.57 -3.99 -11.85
C TRP A 6 -10.99 -4.04 -10.43
N LEU A 7 -9.82 -3.45 -10.20
CA LEU A 7 -9.21 -3.38 -8.87
C LEU A 7 -10.02 -2.49 -7.92
N HIS A 8 -10.54 -1.36 -8.42
CA HIS A 8 -11.48 -0.54 -7.66
C HIS A 8 -12.76 -1.31 -7.30
N VAL A 9 -13.31 -2.10 -8.22
CA VAL A 9 -14.53 -2.88 -7.99
C VAL A 9 -14.32 -3.92 -6.89
N ILE A 10 -13.15 -4.56 -6.81
CA ILE A 10 -12.88 -5.61 -5.81
C ILE A 10 -12.77 -5.01 -4.41
N ALA A 11 -12.04 -3.91 -4.26
CA ALA A 11 -12.01 -3.19 -2.99
C ALA A 11 -13.43 -2.72 -2.60
N ALA A 12 -14.22 -2.20 -3.55
CA ALA A 12 -15.59 -1.76 -3.29
C ALA A 12 -16.59 -2.90 -2.98
N ARG A 13 -16.20 -4.18 -3.07
CA ARG A 13 -17.04 -5.30 -2.60
C ARG A 13 -17.05 -5.43 -1.08
N GLN A 14 -16.07 -4.84 -0.39
CA GLN A 14 -16.05 -4.85 1.07
C GLN A 14 -17.12 -3.87 1.59
N PRO A 15 -18.06 -4.31 2.45
CA PRO A 15 -19.21 -3.51 2.86
C PRO A 15 -18.85 -2.16 3.51
N GLU A 16 -17.69 -2.10 4.16
CA GLU A 16 -17.18 -0.91 4.87
C GLU A 16 -16.46 0.10 3.97
N ILE A 17 -16.18 -0.26 2.70
CA ILE A 17 -15.45 0.60 1.76
C ILE A 17 -16.45 1.44 0.97
N GLY A 18 -16.44 2.76 1.22
CA GLY A 18 -17.28 3.73 0.51
C GLY A 18 -16.53 4.53 -0.56
N ALA A 19 -15.20 4.55 -0.52
CA ALA A 19 -14.37 5.18 -1.55
C ALA A 19 -13.01 4.48 -1.67
N VAL A 20 -12.52 4.35 -2.91
CA VAL A 20 -11.21 3.81 -3.25
C VAL A 20 -10.45 4.87 -4.03
N LEU A 21 -9.19 5.13 -3.66
CA LEU A 21 -8.29 6.06 -4.33
C LEU A 21 -7.02 5.34 -4.77
N HIS A 22 -6.47 5.82 -5.87
CA HIS A 22 -5.27 5.29 -6.47
C HIS A 22 -4.31 6.43 -6.84
N THR A 23 -3.04 6.32 -6.44
CA THR A 23 -1.98 7.30 -6.73
C THR A 23 -0.72 6.63 -7.25
N HIS A 24 0.03 7.37 -8.07
CA HIS A 24 1.32 6.96 -8.65
C HIS A 24 2.41 7.90 -8.16
N SER A 25 2.76 7.81 -6.88
CA SER A 25 3.81 8.66 -6.32
C SER A 25 5.21 8.10 -6.60
N ILE A 26 6.22 8.97 -6.48
CA ILE A 26 7.62 8.56 -6.57
C ILE A 26 7.92 7.52 -5.49
N TRP A 27 7.50 7.76 -4.25
CA TRP A 27 7.82 6.88 -3.12
C TRP A 27 7.14 5.52 -3.22
N SER A 28 5.86 5.46 -3.58
CA SER A 28 5.16 4.18 -3.81
C SER A 28 5.81 3.37 -4.95
N THR A 29 6.21 4.03 -6.03
CA THR A 29 6.89 3.39 -7.16
C THR A 29 8.24 2.79 -6.74
N LEU A 30 9.07 3.56 -6.01
CA LEU A 30 10.40 3.10 -5.59
C LEU A 30 10.33 2.01 -4.52
N LEU A 31 9.53 2.19 -3.48
CA LEU A 31 9.44 1.23 -2.38
C LEU A 31 8.79 -0.08 -2.82
N SER A 32 7.77 -0.03 -3.68
CA SER A 32 7.15 -1.24 -4.21
C SER A 32 8.14 -2.08 -5.01
N ASP A 33 9.04 -1.47 -5.79
CA ASP A 33 10.06 -2.23 -6.50
C ASP A 33 11.12 -2.80 -5.54
N PHE A 34 11.56 -1.99 -4.57
CA PHE A 34 12.61 -2.37 -3.63
C PHE A 34 12.21 -3.55 -2.73
N PHE A 35 10.96 -3.54 -2.24
CA PHE A 35 10.46 -4.55 -1.30
C PHE A 35 9.70 -5.71 -1.97
N PHE A 36 9.67 -5.76 -3.31
CA PHE A 36 8.86 -6.75 -4.04
C PHE A 36 9.19 -8.19 -3.67
N ASP A 37 10.48 -8.55 -3.62
CA ASP A 37 10.90 -9.93 -3.34
C ASP A 37 10.58 -10.36 -1.89
N GLN A 38 10.29 -9.41 -1.00
CA GLN A 38 9.81 -9.68 0.36
C GLN A 38 8.28 -9.73 0.47
N GLY A 39 7.55 -9.49 -0.62
CA GLY A 39 6.09 -9.39 -0.66
C GLY A 39 5.52 -8.12 -0.04
N GLY A 40 6.37 -7.22 0.47
CA GLY A 40 5.95 -6.05 1.22
C GLY A 40 6.97 -5.61 2.25
N PHE A 41 6.56 -4.66 3.09
CA PHE A 41 7.39 -4.14 4.16
C PHE A 41 6.57 -3.66 5.35
N GLU A 42 7.22 -3.66 6.51
CA GLU A 42 6.65 -3.18 7.76
C GLU A 42 6.96 -1.69 7.97
N ILE A 43 5.96 -0.95 8.46
CA ILE A 43 6.11 0.42 8.95
C ILE A 43 5.66 0.46 10.40
N GLU A 44 6.55 0.87 11.30
CA GLU A 44 6.29 0.87 12.75
C GLU A 44 6.78 2.16 13.42
N GLY A 45 6.17 2.51 14.55
CA GLY A 45 6.68 3.54 15.46
C GLY A 45 6.49 5.00 15.03
N TYR A 46 5.73 5.26 13.95
CA TYR A 46 5.41 6.61 13.51
C TYR A 46 4.05 7.07 14.05
N GLU A 47 3.99 8.26 14.66
CA GLU A 47 2.74 8.88 15.13
C GLU A 47 1.68 8.99 14.02
N MET A 48 2.13 9.19 12.78
CA MET A 48 1.27 9.27 11.60
C MET A 48 0.44 8.00 11.36
N LEU A 49 0.83 6.84 11.89
CA LEU A 49 0.03 5.61 11.79
C LEU A 49 -1.36 5.75 12.41
N LYS A 50 -1.52 6.60 13.43
CA LYS A 50 -2.85 6.91 14.02
C LYS A 50 -3.80 7.61 13.04
N GLY A 51 -3.26 8.14 11.95
CA GLY A 51 -4.02 8.68 10.84
C GLY A 51 -4.62 7.59 9.94
N LEU A 52 -4.41 6.30 10.20
CA LEU A 52 -5.13 5.20 9.55
C LEU A 52 -6.31 4.73 10.41
N ALA A 53 -7.44 4.43 9.79
CA ALA A 53 -8.67 4.08 10.49
C ALA A 53 -8.48 2.87 11.44
N GLY A 54 -8.91 2.98 12.69
CA GLY A 54 -8.82 1.90 13.68
C GLY A 54 -7.46 1.78 14.39
N ILE A 55 -6.44 2.56 14.01
CA ILE A 55 -5.17 2.63 14.74
C ILE A 55 -5.23 3.77 15.76
N THR A 56 -5.11 3.46 17.05
CA THR A 56 -5.26 4.44 18.14
C THR A 56 -3.95 4.74 18.88
N THR A 57 -2.91 3.94 18.67
CA THR A 57 -1.58 4.07 19.29
C THR A 57 -0.48 4.09 18.23
N HIS A 58 0.64 4.77 18.55
CA HIS A 58 1.84 4.77 17.72
C HIS A 58 2.74 3.54 17.98
N GLU A 59 2.48 2.80 19.06
CA GLU A 59 3.04 1.46 19.31
C GLU A 59 2.30 0.43 18.44
N THR A 60 2.32 0.64 17.13
CA THR A 60 1.67 -0.20 16.14
C THR A 60 2.60 -0.34 14.95
N SER A 61 2.50 -1.49 14.31
CA SER A 61 3.07 -1.72 13.00
C SER A 61 1.97 -2.03 11.98
N ILE A 62 2.22 -1.65 10.75
CA ILE A 62 1.41 -2.06 9.60
C ILE A 62 2.31 -2.78 8.60
N TRP A 63 1.76 -3.82 7.98
CA TRP A 63 2.37 -4.45 6.82
C TRP A 63 1.78 -3.85 5.55
N VAL A 64 2.64 -3.32 4.68
CA VAL A 64 2.26 -2.81 3.36
C VAL A 64 2.59 -3.87 2.33
N GLU A 65 1.54 -4.54 1.84
CA GLU A 65 1.67 -5.59 0.82
C GLU A 65 2.06 -4.99 -0.53
N VAL A 66 2.90 -5.70 -1.28
CA VAL A 66 3.25 -5.37 -2.66
C VAL A 66 2.85 -6.52 -3.58
N PHE A 67 1.93 -6.24 -4.50
CA PHE A 67 1.55 -7.16 -5.56
C PHE A 67 2.36 -6.91 -6.84
N ASP A 68 2.49 -7.94 -7.67
CA ASP A 68 3.13 -7.81 -8.97
C ASP A 68 2.28 -6.98 -9.95
N ASN A 69 2.95 -6.26 -10.84
CA ASN A 69 2.30 -5.49 -11.92
C ASN A 69 2.08 -6.38 -13.14
N THR A 70 1.35 -7.48 -12.91
CA THR A 70 1.01 -8.44 -13.95
C THR A 70 -0.02 -7.86 -14.93
N GLN A 71 0.05 -8.30 -16.19
CA GLN A 71 -0.99 -8.02 -17.19
C GLN A 71 -2.23 -8.92 -17.01
N ASP A 72 -2.12 -9.99 -16.21
CA ASP A 72 -3.24 -10.84 -15.83
C ASP A 72 -4.04 -10.19 -14.69
N ILE A 73 -4.88 -9.24 -15.07
CA ILE A 73 -5.71 -8.48 -14.12
C ILE A 73 -6.66 -9.37 -13.32
N PRO A 74 -7.34 -10.38 -13.91
CA PRO A 74 -8.15 -11.33 -13.15
C PRO A 74 -7.39 -12.08 -12.05
N ALA A 75 -6.18 -12.56 -12.33
CA ALA A 75 -5.37 -13.25 -11.32
C ALA A 75 -4.90 -12.31 -10.20
N LEU A 76 -4.51 -11.08 -10.55
CA LEU A 76 -4.18 -10.05 -9.56
C LEU A 76 -5.37 -9.71 -8.66
N ALA A 77 -6.54 -9.55 -9.29
CA ALA A 77 -7.81 -9.30 -8.63
C ALA A 77 -8.15 -10.38 -7.58
N GLU A 78 -8.01 -11.65 -7.96
CA GLU A 78 -8.21 -12.80 -7.07
C GLU A 78 -7.21 -12.77 -5.91
N SER A 79 -5.93 -12.56 -6.20
CA SER A 79 -4.88 -12.45 -5.19
C SER A 79 -5.15 -11.32 -4.18
N VAL A 80 -5.63 -10.16 -4.64
CA VAL A 80 -6.02 -9.04 -3.78
C VAL A 80 -7.23 -9.43 -2.92
N ALA A 81 -8.25 -10.07 -3.51
CA ALA A 81 -9.45 -10.50 -2.79
C ALA A 81 -9.12 -11.51 -1.67
N GLU A 82 -8.29 -12.51 -1.95
CA GLU A 82 -7.83 -13.49 -0.94
C GLU A 82 -7.11 -12.81 0.23
N ARG A 83 -6.38 -11.73 -0.03
CA ARG A 83 -5.68 -10.96 1.02
C ARG A 83 -6.59 -10.09 1.86
N PHE A 84 -7.78 -9.72 1.39
CA PHE A 84 -8.80 -9.12 2.27
C PHE A 84 -9.33 -10.13 3.29
N ASP A 85 -9.51 -11.39 2.88
CA ASP A 85 -10.08 -12.45 3.72
C ASP A 85 -9.05 -13.17 4.60
N ASN A 86 -7.76 -12.86 4.46
CA ASN A 86 -6.68 -13.49 5.22
C ASN A 86 -6.74 -13.10 6.72
N ALA A 87 -6.83 -14.09 7.61
CA ALA A 87 -6.97 -13.87 9.04
C ALA A 87 -5.69 -13.36 9.74
N GLU A 88 -4.49 -13.65 9.20
CA GLU A 88 -3.23 -13.27 9.82
C GLU A 88 -2.84 -11.83 9.49
N ARG A 89 -2.96 -11.45 8.20
CA ARG A 89 -2.57 -10.14 7.68
C ARG A 89 -3.58 -9.62 6.67
N PRO A 90 -4.80 -9.26 7.12
CA PRO A 90 -5.82 -8.72 6.22
C PRO A 90 -5.40 -7.37 5.69
N LEU A 91 -5.74 -7.09 4.43
CA LEU A 91 -5.61 -5.76 3.85
C LEU A 91 -6.60 -4.79 4.54
N ARG A 92 -6.08 -3.85 5.33
CA ARG A 92 -6.93 -2.91 6.10
C ARG A 92 -7.04 -1.53 5.51
N HIS A 93 -5.94 -0.99 4.99
CA HIS A 93 -5.86 0.42 4.60
C HIS A 93 -5.36 0.63 3.18
N GLY A 94 -4.51 -0.25 2.66
CA GLY A 94 -3.99 -0.13 1.31
C GLY A 94 -2.95 -1.19 0.97
N TYR A 95 -2.58 -1.22 -0.30
CA TYR A 95 -1.50 -2.05 -0.84
C TYR A 95 -0.82 -1.33 -2.02
N LEU A 96 0.37 -1.80 -2.39
CA LEU A 96 1.10 -1.32 -3.56
C LEU A 96 1.02 -2.33 -4.70
N ILE A 97 1.06 -1.82 -5.92
CA ILE A 97 1.40 -2.61 -7.11
C ILE A 97 2.81 -2.18 -7.55
N ARG A 98 3.69 -3.16 -7.75
CA ARG A 98 5.11 -2.98 -8.08
C ARG A 98 5.30 -2.00 -9.25
N ARG A 99 6.08 -0.94 -9.05
CA ARG A 99 6.36 0.09 -10.09
C ARG A 99 5.11 0.75 -10.68
N HIS A 100 3.99 0.73 -9.97
CA HIS A 100 2.71 1.25 -10.43
C HIS A 100 2.18 2.30 -9.46
N GLY A 101 1.81 1.91 -8.24
CA GLY A 101 1.24 2.85 -7.30
C GLY A 101 0.50 2.24 -6.12
N LEU A 102 -0.05 3.12 -5.30
CA LEU A 102 -0.82 2.83 -4.10
C LEU A 102 -2.31 2.70 -4.43
N TYR A 103 -2.94 1.65 -3.92
CA TYR A 103 -4.39 1.55 -3.78
C TYR A 103 -4.74 1.67 -2.29
N THR A 104 -5.66 2.57 -1.96
CA THR A 104 -6.16 2.75 -0.58
C THR A 104 -7.65 3.04 -0.61
N TRP A 105 -8.30 2.93 0.54
CA TRP A 105 -9.74 3.11 0.65
C TRP A 105 -10.13 3.67 2.01
N GLY A 106 -11.38 4.08 2.12
CA GLY A 106 -11.99 4.49 3.36
C GLY A 106 -13.50 4.34 3.29
N ARG A 107 -14.16 4.51 4.44
CA ARG A 107 -15.63 4.53 4.52
C ARG A 107 -16.27 5.66 3.70
N ASP A 108 -15.51 6.71 3.42
CA ASP A 108 -15.88 7.86 2.61
C ASP A 108 -14.63 8.46 1.92
N LEU A 109 -14.84 9.40 0.99
CA LEU A 109 -13.75 10.04 0.25
C LEU A 109 -12.77 10.80 1.17
N ALA A 110 -13.26 11.40 2.25
CA ALA A 110 -12.40 12.14 3.17
C ALA A 110 -11.45 11.20 3.92
N GLU A 111 -11.94 10.04 4.33
CA GLU A 111 -11.13 8.99 4.93
C GLU A 111 -10.11 8.39 3.94
N ALA A 112 -10.54 8.04 2.72
CA ALA A 112 -9.63 7.54 1.70
C ALA A 112 -8.50 8.55 1.39
N ARG A 113 -8.84 9.85 1.30
CA ARG A 113 -7.87 10.92 1.10
C ARG A 113 -6.91 11.07 2.27
N ARG A 114 -7.42 10.97 3.51
CA ARG A 114 -6.58 10.95 4.71
C ARG A 114 -5.58 9.78 4.66
N HIS A 115 -6.03 8.58 4.28
CA HIS A 115 -5.11 7.44 4.16
C HIS A 115 -4.02 7.66 3.10
N ILE A 116 -4.33 8.30 1.95
CA ILE A 116 -3.30 8.74 0.99
C ILE A 116 -2.27 9.64 1.68
N GLU A 117 -2.71 10.70 2.37
CA GLU A 117 -1.79 11.65 3.03
C GLU A 117 -0.86 10.94 4.03
N ILE A 118 -1.39 9.98 4.80
CA ILE A 118 -0.60 9.19 5.75
C ILE A 118 0.38 8.26 5.04
N PHE A 119 -0.08 7.46 4.07
CA PHE A 119 0.79 6.52 3.36
C PHE A 119 1.93 7.24 2.64
N GLU A 120 1.63 8.32 1.92
CA GLU A 120 2.66 9.06 1.17
C GLU A 120 3.72 9.66 2.10
N PHE A 121 3.31 10.19 3.26
CA PHE A 121 4.25 10.66 4.28
C PHE A 121 5.12 9.52 4.83
N LEU A 122 4.51 8.38 5.15
CA LEU A 122 5.22 7.22 5.71
C LEU A 122 6.19 6.61 4.68
N PHE A 123 5.79 6.52 3.41
CA PHE A 123 6.65 6.06 2.33
C PHE A 123 7.85 6.97 2.14
N GLU A 124 7.66 8.29 2.19
CA GLU A 124 8.79 9.22 2.15
C GLU A 124 9.75 9.01 3.33
N CYS A 125 9.22 8.81 4.53
CA CYS A 125 10.01 8.53 5.72
C CYS A 125 10.82 7.23 5.59
N VAL A 126 10.20 6.14 5.12
CA VAL A 126 10.88 4.86 4.89
C VAL A 126 11.99 5.01 3.85
N ALA A 127 11.68 5.61 2.69
CA ALA A 127 12.65 5.80 1.62
C ALA A 127 13.84 6.65 2.07
N ARG A 128 13.59 7.79 2.72
CA ARG A 128 14.65 8.67 3.25
C ARG A 128 15.45 7.99 4.36
N ARG A 129 14.83 7.19 5.22
CA ARG A 129 15.54 6.42 6.24
C ARG A 129 16.51 5.43 5.59
N LEU A 130 16.07 4.67 4.58
CA LEU A 130 16.93 3.74 3.83
C LEU A 130 18.11 4.46 3.14
N MET A 131 17.87 5.68 2.63
CA MET A 131 18.94 6.53 2.08
C MET A 131 19.96 6.93 3.14
N LEU A 132 19.50 7.38 4.31
CA LEU A 132 20.36 7.84 5.41
C LEU A 132 21.17 6.71 6.05
N THR A 133 20.64 5.49 6.07
CA THR A 133 21.30 4.31 6.63
C THR A 133 22.16 3.56 5.62
N GLY A 134 22.21 4.01 4.36
CA GLY A 134 22.96 3.34 3.28
C GLY A 134 22.38 1.97 2.89
N GLN A 135 21.11 1.73 3.20
CA GLN A 135 20.43 0.47 2.93
C GLN A 135 19.79 0.41 1.54
N LEU A 136 19.69 1.54 0.83
CA LEU A 136 19.46 1.51 -0.60
C LEU A 136 20.74 1.06 -1.31
N PRO A 137 20.71 -0.03 -2.10
CA PRO A 137 21.85 -0.42 -2.90
C PRO A 137 22.22 0.74 -3.83
N VAL A 138 23.46 1.22 -3.70
CA VAL A 138 24.05 2.18 -4.63
C VAL A 138 24.32 1.43 -5.93
N GLY A 139 23.29 1.28 -6.76
CA GLY A 139 23.35 0.57 -8.03
C GLY A 139 23.65 -0.93 -7.87
N ALA A 140 22.73 -1.78 -8.32
CA ALA A 140 23.21 -3.00 -8.95
C ALA A 140 24.01 -2.54 -10.19
N ALA A 141 25.30 -2.87 -10.22
CA ALA A 141 26.10 -2.73 -11.42
C ALA A 141 25.41 -3.50 -12.56
N VAL A 142 25.11 -2.76 -13.64
CA VAL A 142 24.86 -3.15 -15.04
C VAL A 142 24.03 -4.40 -15.28
#